data_AF-A0A2K6JN10-F1
#
_entry.id   AF-A0A2K6JN10-F1
#
_cell.length_a   1.000
_cell.length_b   1.000
_cell.length_c   1.000
_cell.angle_alpha   90.00
_cell.angle_beta   90.00
_cell.angle_gamma   90.00
#
_symmetry.space_group_name_H-M   'P 1'
#
loop_
_entity.id
_entity.type
_entity.pdbx_description
1 polymer ?
#
loop_
_entity_poly.entity_id
_entity_poly.type
_entity_poly.pdbx_seq_one_letter_code
_entity_poly.pdbx_strand_id
1 'polypeptide(L)'
;AQLPWLRLGAISISKAINTQEAPVKEKHARRIILGTHHEKGAFTFWSYAIGLPLPSSSILSWKFCHVLHKVLRDGHPNVLHDCQRYRSNIREIGDLWGHLHDRYGQLVNVYTKLLLTKISFHLKHPQFPAGLEVTDEVLEKSAGTDVNNIFQLTVEMFDYMDCELKLSESVFRQLNTAIAVSQMSSGQCRLAPLIQVIQDCSHLYHYTVKLLFKLHSCLPADTLQGHRDRFHEQFHSLRNFFRRASDMLYFKRLIQIPRLPEGPPNFLRASALAEHIKPVVVIPEEAPEDEEPENLIEISTGPPAGEPVVVADLFDQTFGPPNGSVKDDRDLQIESLKREVEMLRSELEKIKLEVPGVGMGRGRAPQKPRQGPHITHPPAGPAVHLTAEEPGERAGGRAGGAAEAEAEGPGGQ
;
A
#
# COMPACT_ATOMS: atom_id res chain seq x y z
N ALA A 1 -4.18 -20.94 0.37
CA ALA A 1 -3.70 -20.02 1.43
C ALA A 1 -3.93 -18.54 1.13
N GLN A 2 -3.98 -18.09 -0.13
CA GLN A 2 -4.03 -16.66 -0.49
C GLN A 2 -5.42 -16.00 -0.38
N LEU A 3 -6.51 -16.72 -0.69
CA LEU A 3 -7.89 -16.22 -0.62
C LEU A 3 -8.33 -15.67 0.76
N PRO A 4 -8.02 -16.32 1.90
CA PRO A 4 -8.33 -15.78 3.22
C PRO A 4 -7.67 -14.42 3.50
N TRP A 5 -6.42 -14.24 3.06
CA TRP A 5 -5.69 -12.98 3.22
C TRP A 5 -6.27 -11.84 2.40
N LEU A 6 -6.67 -12.12 1.15
CA LEU A 6 -7.34 -11.14 0.27
C LEU A 6 -8.66 -10.67 0.88
N ARG A 7 -9.46 -11.59 1.45
CA ARG A 7 -10.71 -11.27 2.15
C ARG A 7 -10.48 -10.42 3.39
N LEU A 8 -9.49 -10.76 4.22
CA LEU A 8 -9.19 -9.99 5.42
C LEU A 8 -8.63 -8.59 5.09
N GLY A 9 -7.84 -8.47 4.02
CA GLY A 9 -7.37 -7.22 3.46
C GLY A 9 -8.52 -6.32 3.02
N ALA A 10 -9.46 -6.85 2.23
CA ALA A 10 -10.67 -6.17 1.78
C ALA A 10 -11.49 -5.57 2.93
N ILE A 11 -11.77 -6.39 3.95
CA ILE A 11 -12.53 -5.97 5.14
C ILE A 11 -11.78 -4.84 5.87
N SER A 12 -10.45 -4.94 5.97
CA SER A 12 -9.62 -3.93 6.62
C SER A 12 -9.65 -2.60 5.85
N ILE A 13 -9.60 -2.63 4.51
CA ILE A 13 -9.71 -1.43 3.65
C ILE A 13 -11.08 -0.77 3.87
N SER A 14 -12.18 -1.52 3.85
CA SER A 14 -13.53 -0.96 4.07
C SER A 14 -13.70 -0.38 5.48
N LYS A 15 -13.15 -1.04 6.51
CA LYS A 15 -13.18 -0.52 7.89
C LYS A 15 -12.27 0.69 8.07
N ALA A 16 -11.17 0.80 7.32
CA ALA A 16 -10.28 1.95 7.37
C ALA A 16 -10.86 3.14 6.59
N ILE A 17 -11.32 2.93 5.37
CA ILE A 17 -11.81 3.94 4.43
C ILE A 17 -13.34 3.87 4.38
N ASN A 18 -13.99 4.65 5.25
CA ASN A 18 -15.44 4.75 5.35
C ASN A 18 -15.88 6.20 5.57
N THR A 19 -17.19 6.44 5.60
CA THR A 19 -17.78 7.78 5.75
C THR A 19 -17.85 8.29 7.20
N GLN A 20 -17.46 7.47 8.19
CA GLN A 20 -17.52 7.86 9.59
C GLN A 20 -16.39 8.85 9.91
N GLU A 21 -16.75 9.99 10.49
CA GLU A 21 -15.83 11.08 10.87
C GLU A 21 -15.05 10.72 12.16
N ALA A 22 -14.25 9.66 12.06
CA ALA A 22 -13.43 9.11 13.12
C ALA A 22 -12.04 8.76 12.60
N PRO A 23 -10.99 8.81 13.44
CA PRO A 23 -9.64 8.43 13.03
C PRO A 23 -9.63 7.00 12.49
N VAL A 24 -8.75 6.75 11.52
CA VAL A 24 -8.50 5.40 11.02
C VAL A 24 -7.94 4.58 12.17
N LYS A 25 -8.52 3.39 12.43
CA LYS A 25 -8.01 2.50 13.47
C LYS A 25 -6.69 1.86 13.00
N GLU A 26 -5.67 1.94 13.84
CA GLU A 26 -4.32 1.46 13.50
C GLU A 26 -4.29 -0.02 13.14
N LYS A 27 -5.05 -0.89 13.84
CA LYS A 27 -5.15 -2.31 13.48
C LYS A 27 -5.56 -2.57 12.02
N HIS A 28 -6.44 -1.74 11.45
CA HIS A 28 -6.85 -1.90 10.05
C HIS A 28 -5.78 -1.38 9.10
N ALA A 29 -5.17 -0.23 9.41
CA ALA A 29 -4.07 0.29 8.60
C ALA A 29 -2.86 -0.67 8.60
N ARG A 30 -2.50 -1.21 9.76
CA ARG A 30 -1.43 -2.21 9.93
C ARG A 30 -1.69 -3.47 9.12
N ARG A 31 -2.91 -4.03 9.17
CA ARG A 31 -3.28 -5.19 8.33
C ARG A 31 -3.15 -4.89 6.84
N ILE A 32 -3.55 -3.69 6.38
CA ILE A 32 -3.39 -3.29 4.97
C ILE A 32 -1.91 -3.24 4.60
N ILE A 33 -1.07 -2.60 5.43
CA ILE A 33 0.38 -2.51 5.21
C ILE A 33 1.02 -3.91 5.15
N LEU A 34 0.74 -4.78 6.13
CA LEU A 34 1.23 -6.17 6.15
C LEU A 34 0.76 -6.96 4.92
N GLY A 35 -0.48 -6.73 4.48
CA GLY A 35 -1.01 -7.29 3.24
C GLY A 35 -0.13 -6.94 2.04
N THR A 36 0.35 -5.70 1.94
CA THR A 36 1.23 -5.30 0.82
C THR A 36 2.57 -6.06 0.80
N HIS A 37 3.12 -6.36 1.97
CA HIS A 37 4.36 -7.16 2.08
C HIS A 37 4.14 -8.62 1.73
N HIS A 38 3.01 -9.19 2.18
CA HIS A 38 2.61 -10.54 1.82
C HIS A 38 2.37 -10.71 0.31
N GLU A 39 1.77 -9.70 -0.33
CA GLU A 39 1.47 -9.69 -1.77
C GLU A 39 2.62 -9.17 -2.65
N LYS A 40 3.70 -8.65 -2.03
CA LYS A 40 4.81 -7.96 -2.73
C LYS A 40 4.35 -6.80 -3.62
N GLY A 41 3.33 -6.06 -3.20
CA GLY A 41 2.71 -4.96 -3.94
C GLY A 41 1.40 -4.49 -3.30
N ALA A 42 0.72 -3.51 -3.88
CA ALA A 42 -0.55 -2.96 -3.41
C ALA A 42 -1.76 -3.48 -4.20
N PHE A 43 -1.72 -4.73 -4.68
CA PHE A 43 -2.78 -5.30 -5.52
C PHE A 43 -4.15 -5.24 -4.82
N THR A 44 -4.28 -5.85 -3.65
CA THR A 44 -5.56 -5.84 -2.91
C THR A 44 -5.99 -4.43 -2.54
N PHE A 45 -5.06 -3.55 -2.14
CA PHE A 45 -5.40 -2.16 -1.84
C PHE A 45 -6.08 -1.47 -3.03
N TRP A 46 -5.45 -1.53 -4.20
CA TRP A 46 -5.97 -0.84 -5.38
C TRP A 46 -7.20 -1.49 -5.99
N SER A 47 -7.29 -2.82 -5.97
CA SER A 47 -8.49 -3.59 -6.36
C SER A 47 -9.76 -3.08 -5.67
N TYR A 48 -9.67 -2.70 -4.39
CA TYR A 48 -10.80 -2.11 -3.66
C TYR A 48 -10.88 -0.60 -3.81
N ALA A 49 -9.75 0.09 -3.67
CA ALA A 49 -9.73 1.55 -3.59
C ALA A 49 -10.34 2.22 -4.83
N ILE A 50 -10.17 1.63 -6.02
CA ILE A 50 -10.78 2.14 -7.26
C ILE A 50 -12.31 2.03 -7.28
N GLY A 51 -12.87 1.04 -6.58
CA GLY A 51 -14.32 0.81 -6.50
C GLY A 51 -15.00 1.65 -5.41
N LEU A 52 -14.24 2.37 -4.58
CA LEU A 52 -14.81 3.22 -3.55
C LEU A 52 -15.51 4.44 -4.19
N PRO A 53 -16.69 4.83 -3.70
CA PRO A 53 -17.41 6.00 -4.20
C PRO A 53 -16.79 7.30 -3.65
N LEU A 54 -15.49 7.52 -3.88
CA LEU A 54 -14.73 8.68 -3.40
C LEU A 54 -15.41 10.04 -3.73
N PRO A 55 -15.99 10.26 -4.92
CA PRO A 55 -16.73 11.49 -5.23
C PRO A 55 -17.94 11.77 -4.34
N SER A 56 -18.51 10.75 -3.69
CA SER A 56 -19.74 10.89 -2.89
C SER A 56 -19.49 11.42 -1.48
N SER A 57 -18.25 11.35 -0.98
CA SER A 57 -17.93 11.74 0.39
C SER A 57 -16.49 12.22 0.52
N SER A 58 -16.34 13.46 1.00
CA SER A 58 -15.04 14.07 1.22
C SER A 58 -14.31 13.46 2.42
N ILE A 59 -15.03 12.98 3.43
CA ILE A 59 -14.46 12.21 4.55
C ILE A 59 -13.91 10.88 4.03
N LEU A 60 -14.65 10.18 3.17
CA LEU A 60 -14.17 8.93 2.56
C LEU A 60 -12.87 9.19 1.77
N SER A 61 -12.86 10.26 0.96
CA SER A 61 -11.70 10.68 0.18
C SER A 61 -10.51 11.11 1.05
N TRP A 62 -10.76 11.77 2.18
CA TRP A 62 -9.75 12.15 3.17
C TRP A 62 -9.09 10.91 3.79
N LYS A 63 -9.90 9.94 4.20
CA LYS A 63 -9.41 8.67 4.76
C LYS A 63 -8.70 7.83 3.72
N PHE A 64 -9.14 7.85 2.46
CA PHE A 64 -8.40 7.24 1.35
C PHE A 64 -6.99 7.84 1.23
N CYS A 65 -6.87 9.18 1.22
CA CYS A 65 -5.56 9.84 1.16
C CYS A 65 -4.68 9.46 2.35
N HIS A 66 -5.24 9.42 3.55
CA HIS A 66 -4.52 9.01 4.76
C HIS A 66 -3.99 7.57 4.67
N VAL A 67 -4.86 6.61 4.33
CA VAL A 67 -4.46 5.20 4.23
C VAL A 67 -3.45 5.01 3.10
N LEU A 68 -3.64 5.67 1.96
CA LEU A 68 -2.67 5.65 0.86
C LEU A 68 -1.32 6.24 1.29
N HIS A 69 -1.30 7.31 2.10
CA HIS A 69 -0.05 7.86 2.64
C HIS A 69 0.69 6.82 3.50
N LYS A 70 -0.02 6.14 4.41
CA LYS A 70 0.56 5.07 5.24
C LYS A 70 1.06 3.90 4.40
N VAL A 71 0.29 3.47 3.40
CA VAL A 71 0.66 2.39 2.46
C VAL A 71 1.90 2.75 1.64
N LEU A 72 2.00 3.99 1.16
CA LEU A 72 3.21 4.48 0.50
C LEU A 72 4.40 4.45 1.45
N ARG A 73 4.24 4.93 2.68
CA ARG A 73 5.32 5.07 3.66
C ARG A 73 5.89 3.73 4.13
N ASP A 74 5.01 2.82 4.54
CA ASP A 74 5.37 1.62 5.33
C ASP A 74 5.08 0.30 4.58
N GLY A 75 4.46 0.38 3.41
CA GLY A 75 4.15 -0.78 2.56
C GLY A 75 5.37 -1.35 1.83
N HIS A 76 5.14 -2.40 1.06
CA HIS A 76 6.17 -3.03 0.25
C HIS A 76 6.78 -2.03 -0.77
N PRO A 77 8.09 -2.08 -1.09
CA PRO A 77 8.70 -1.13 -2.04
C PRO A 77 8.01 -1.00 -3.40
N ASN A 78 7.43 -2.10 -3.91
CA ASN A 78 6.70 -2.10 -5.19
C ASN A 78 5.42 -1.25 -5.17
N VAL A 79 4.89 -0.89 -4.00
CA VAL A 79 3.71 -0.02 -3.87
C VAL A 79 3.89 1.28 -4.65
N LEU A 80 5.09 1.87 -4.64
CA LEU A 80 5.39 3.09 -5.40
C LEU A 80 5.13 2.91 -6.91
N HIS A 81 5.56 1.79 -7.48
CA HIS A 81 5.35 1.46 -8.88
C HIS A 81 3.88 1.14 -9.16
N ASP A 82 3.18 0.47 -8.26
CA ASP A 82 1.75 0.18 -8.40
C ASP A 82 0.92 1.47 -8.40
N CYS A 83 1.24 2.41 -7.50
CA CYS A 83 0.57 3.71 -7.42
C CYS A 83 0.74 4.57 -8.68
N GLN A 84 1.80 4.34 -9.48
CA GLN A 84 2.01 5.05 -10.74
C GLN A 84 0.81 4.89 -11.69
N ARG A 85 0.19 3.71 -11.71
CA ARG A 85 -0.96 3.38 -12.58
C ARG A 85 -2.22 4.18 -12.22
N TYR A 86 -2.31 4.63 -10.98
CA TYR A 86 -3.49 5.30 -10.42
C TYR A 86 -3.29 6.80 -10.21
N ARG A 87 -2.20 7.39 -10.73
CA ARG A 87 -1.93 8.82 -10.59
C ARG A 87 -3.02 9.71 -11.16
N SER A 88 -3.61 9.33 -12.30
CA SER A 88 -4.73 10.07 -12.88
C SER A 88 -5.94 10.06 -11.95
N ASN A 89 -6.30 8.89 -11.39
CA ASN A 89 -7.40 8.77 -10.44
C ASN A 89 -7.19 9.64 -9.19
N ILE A 90 -5.97 9.63 -8.61
CA ILE A 90 -5.63 10.46 -7.45
C ILE A 90 -5.79 11.96 -7.79
N ARG A 91 -5.30 12.38 -8.97
CA ARG A 91 -5.41 13.76 -9.43
C ARG A 91 -6.88 14.17 -9.63
N GLU A 92 -7.67 13.35 -10.32
CA GLU A 92 -9.07 13.62 -10.63
C GLU A 92 -9.91 13.78 -9.36
N ILE A 93 -9.70 12.94 -8.34
CA ILE A 93 -10.36 13.10 -7.03
C ILE A 93 -9.96 14.42 -6.37
N GLY A 94 -8.67 14.77 -6.45
CA GLY A 94 -8.18 16.06 -5.97
C GLY A 94 -8.87 17.24 -6.64
N ASP A 95 -8.87 17.26 -7.97
CA ASP A 95 -9.42 18.34 -8.78
C ASP A 95 -10.93 18.47 -8.58
N LEU A 96 -11.66 17.34 -8.53
CA LEU A 96 -13.08 17.33 -8.19
C LEU A 96 -13.35 18.07 -6.88
N TRP A 97 -12.69 17.67 -5.80
CA TRP A 97 -12.92 18.28 -4.49
C TRP A 97 -12.40 19.72 -4.39
N GLY A 98 -11.41 20.08 -5.21
CA GLY A 98 -10.89 21.45 -5.30
C GLY A 98 -11.89 22.46 -5.85
N HIS A 99 -12.76 22.03 -6.78
CA HIS A 99 -13.83 22.87 -7.34
C HIS A 99 -15.05 22.99 -6.42
N LEU A 100 -15.17 22.12 -5.42
CA LEU A 100 -16.29 22.12 -4.48
C LEU A 100 -15.96 22.95 -3.24
N HIS A 101 -16.94 23.70 -2.74
CA HIS A 101 -16.82 24.50 -1.52
C HIS A 101 -17.01 23.64 -0.25
N ASP A 102 -16.43 22.44 -0.22
CA ASP A 102 -16.50 21.51 0.91
C ASP A 102 -15.26 21.59 1.81
N ARG A 103 -15.45 21.56 3.13
CA ARG A 103 -14.34 21.70 4.08
C ARG A 103 -13.31 20.58 3.94
N TYR A 104 -13.75 19.32 4.03
CA TYR A 104 -12.85 18.18 3.83
C TYR A 104 -12.36 18.10 2.39
N GLY A 105 -13.19 18.47 1.42
CA GLY A 105 -12.84 18.49 -0.01
C GLY A 105 -11.62 19.37 -0.27
N GLN A 106 -11.57 20.56 0.34
CA GLN A 106 -10.39 21.43 0.24
C GLN A 106 -9.14 20.78 0.87
N LEU A 107 -9.29 20.01 1.96
CA LEU A 107 -8.17 19.22 2.52
C LEU A 107 -7.75 18.10 1.58
N VAL A 108 -8.70 17.39 0.96
CA VAL A 108 -8.45 16.33 -0.01
C VAL A 108 -7.68 16.87 -1.22
N ASN A 109 -8.05 18.04 -1.76
CA ASN A 109 -7.33 18.65 -2.88
C ASN A 109 -5.85 18.90 -2.56
N VAL A 110 -5.56 19.41 -1.36
CA VAL A 110 -4.17 19.65 -0.93
C VAL A 110 -3.45 18.32 -0.69
N TYR A 111 -4.13 17.33 -0.12
CA TYR A 111 -3.51 16.06 0.21
C TYR A 111 -3.19 15.22 -1.04
N THR A 112 -4.07 15.18 -2.05
CA THR A 112 -3.77 14.45 -3.29
C THR A 112 -2.58 15.05 -4.03
N LYS A 113 -2.41 16.39 -4.00
CA LYS A 113 -1.19 17.04 -4.52
C LYS A 113 0.06 16.57 -3.78
N LEU A 114 0.02 16.52 -2.45
CA LEU A 114 1.12 15.97 -1.65
C LEU A 114 1.44 14.52 -2.05
N LEU A 115 0.44 13.65 -2.15
CA LEU A 115 0.62 12.25 -2.53
C LEU A 115 1.25 12.10 -3.93
N LEU A 116 0.82 12.93 -4.89
CA LEU A 116 1.38 12.93 -6.24
C LEU A 116 2.83 13.42 -6.27
N THR A 117 3.17 14.44 -5.48
CA THR A 117 4.55 14.92 -5.27
C THR A 117 5.39 13.82 -4.65
N LYS A 118 4.92 13.17 -3.58
CA LYS A 118 5.56 12.03 -2.92
C LYS A 118 5.86 10.90 -3.91
N ILE A 119 4.85 10.43 -4.64
CA ILE A 119 5.02 9.37 -5.66
C ILE A 119 6.04 9.79 -6.72
N SER A 120 5.95 11.02 -7.24
CA SER A 120 6.87 11.53 -8.26
C SER A 120 8.31 11.58 -7.76
N PHE A 121 8.52 12.09 -6.55
CA PHE A 121 9.83 12.23 -5.94
C PHE A 121 10.49 10.86 -5.76
N HIS A 122 9.80 9.90 -5.16
CA HIS A 122 10.38 8.59 -4.84
C HIS A 122 10.58 7.71 -6.08
N LEU A 123 9.77 7.87 -7.13
CA LEU A 123 10.03 7.19 -8.42
C LEU A 123 11.25 7.79 -9.14
N LYS A 124 11.47 9.11 -9.02
CA LYS A 124 12.65 9.78 -9.59
C LYS A 124 13.92 9.45 -8.81
N HIS A 125 13.80 9.28 -7.49
CA HIS A 125 14.91 9.07 -6.57
C HIS A 125 14.75 7.78 -5.74
N PRO A 126 14.92 6.60 -6.36
CA PRO A 126 14.71 5.31 -5.70
C PRO A 126 15.66 5.05 -4.52
N GLN A 127 16.75 5.80 -4.40
CA GLN A 127 17.63 5.82 -3.23
C GLN A 127 16.93 6.23 -1.93
N PHE A 128 15.85 7.00 -2.01
CA PHE A 128 15.10 7.48 -0.85
C PHE A 128 13.84 6.62 -0.74
N PRO A 129 13.73 5.73 0.26
CA PRO A 129 12.50 5.01 0.51
C PRO A 129 11.38 6.01 0.82
N ALA A 130 10.12 5.58 0.66
CA ALA A 130 8.96 6.44 0.86
C ALA A 130 8.77 6.92 2.32
N GLY A 131 9.38 6.23 3.29
CA GLY A 131 9.52 6.68 4.67
C GLY A 131 10.60 7.75 4.90
N LEU A 132 11.35 8.09 3.84
CA LEU A 132 12.47 9.02 3.78
C LEU A 132 13.65 8.67 4.68
N GLU A 133 13.66 7.56 5.42
CA GLU A 133 14.75 7.23 6.33
C GLU A 133 15.99 6.73 5.56
N VAL A 134 16.99 7.60 5.43
CA VAL A 134 18.31 7.25 4.90
C VAL A 134 19.43 7.80 5.78
N THR A 135 20.63 7.24 5.62
CA THR A 135 21.84 7.74 6.27
C THR A 135 22.38 8.97 5.54
N ASP A 136 23.19 9.73 6.26
CA ASP A 136 23.94 10.88 5.75
C ASP A 136 24.79 10.52 4.51
N GLU A 137 25.40 9.33 4.52
CA GLU A 137 26.20 8.80 3.42
C GLU A 137 25.35 8.56 2.16
N VAL A 138 24.15 8.00 2.32
CA VAL A 138 23.22 7.77 1.19
C VAL A 138 22.76 9.11 0.63
N LEU A 139 22.43 10.10 1.47
CA LEU A 139 22.07 11.44 1.03
C LEU A 139 23.21 12.08 0.21
N GLU A 140 24.44 12.02 0.73
CA GLU A 140 25.61 12.61 0.07
C GLU A 140 25.92 11.97 -1.27
N LYS A 141 25.84 10.62 -1.32
CA LYS A 141 26.00 9.85 -2.55
C LYS A 141 24.90 10.18 -3.57
N SER A 142 23.66 10.34 -3.11
CA SER A 142 22.50 10.62 -3.97
C SER A 142 22.52 12.03 -4.55
N ALA A 143 23.03 13.00 -3.79
CA ALA A 143 23.26 14.35 -4.30
C ALA A 143 24.40 14.39 -5.34
N GLY A 144 25.37 13.47 -5.23
CA GLY A 144 26.52 13.39 -6.14
C GLY A 144 27.48 14.59 -5.99
N THR A 145 28.37 14.76 -6.97
CA THR A 145 29.34 15.86 -7.03
C THR A 145 28.96 16.95 -8.03
N ASP A 146 28.06 16.65 -8.97
CA ASP A 146 27.55 17.62 -9.94
C ASP A 146 26.62 18.63 -9.25
N VAL A 147 27.00 19.89 -9.31
CA VAL A 147 26.27 21.02 -8.71
C VAL A 147 24.84 21.09 -9.22
N ASN A 148 24.59 20.76 -10.49
CA ASN A 148 23.23 20.78 -11.05
C ASN A 148 22.34 19.72 -10.38
N ASN A 149 22.88 18.54 -10.09
CA ASN A 149 22.15 17.48 -9.40
C ASN A 149 21.85 17.86 -7.95
N ILE A 150 22.83 18.43 -7.24
CA ILE A 150 22.63 18.91 -5.86
C ILE A 150 21.56 20.01 -5.83
N PHE A 151 21.62 20.96 -6.76
CA PHE A 151 20.68 22.06 -6.87
C PHE A 151 19.26 21.53 -7.14
N GLN A 152 19.10 20.68 -8.15
CA GLN A 152 17.80 20.11 -8.50
C GLN A 152 17.20 19.28 -7.36
N LEU A 153 18.01 18.42 -6.72
CA LEU A 153 17.56 17.63 -5.58
C LEU A 153 17.12 18.53 -4.41
N THR A 154 17.83 19.63 -4.16
CA THR A 154 17.46 20.59 -3.10
C THR A 154 16.12 21.26 -3.40
N VAL A 155 15.89 21.70 -4.63
CA VAL A 155 14.62 22.29 -5.06
C VAL A 155 13.46 21.29 -4.90
N GLU A 156 13.66 20.05 -5.32
CA GLU A 156 12.63 19.01 -5.21
C GLU A 156 12.29 18.64 -3.76
N MET A 157 13.29 18.63 -2.88
CA MET A 157 13.07 18.47 -1.43
C MET A 157 12.30 19.65 -0.84
N PHE A 158 12.54 20.88 -1.32
CA PHE A 158 11.75 22.04 -0.94
C PHE A 158 10.31 21.97 -1.44
N ASP A 159 10.08 21.54 -2.70
CA ASP A 159 8.73 21.36 -3.25
C ASP A 159 7.92 20.33 -2.44
N TYR A 160 8.59 19.26 -2.01
CA TYR A 160 8.00 18.25 -1.13
C TYR A 160 7.66 18.84 0.24
N MET A 161 8.60 19.54 0.89
CA MET A 161 8.37 20.20 2.18
C MET A 161 7.20 21.21 2.11
N ASP A 162 7.07 21.97 1.02
CA ASP A 162 5.96 22.91 0.85
C ASP A 162 4.60 22.20 0.79
N CYS A 163 4.52 21.05 0.11
CA CYS A 163 3.29 20.26 0.08
C CYS A 163 2.90 19.75 1.48
N GLU A 164 3.88 19.27 2.25
CA GLU A 164 3.68 18.80 3.63
C GLU A 164 3.19 19.93 4.55
N LEU A 165 3.91 21.07 4.53
CA LEU A 165 3.58 22.24 5.32
C LEU A 165 2.21 22.80 4.91
N LYS A 166 1.87 22.80 3.62
CA LYS A 166 0.57 23.29 3.14
C LYS A 166 -0.59 22.44 3.64
N LEU A 167 -0.41 21.11 3.71
CA LEU A 167 -1.40 20.21 4.28
C LEU A 167 -1.59 20.50 5.77
N SER A 168 -0.49 20.63 6.52
CA SER A 168 -0.53 20.94 7.97
C SER A 168 -1.25 22.25 8.27
N GLU A 169 -0.93 23.31 7.51
CA GLU A 169 -1.56 24.62 7.61
C GLU A 169 -3.06 24.53 7.35
N SER A 170 -3.44 23.83 6.27
CA SER A 170 -4.84 23.67 5.85
C SER A 170 -5.66 22.94 6.90
N VAL A 171 -5.14 21.85 7.48
CA VAL A 171 -5.79 21.11 8.57
C VAL A 171 -5.96 22.00 9.78
N PHE A 172 -4.91 22.70 10.19
CA PHE A 172 -4.94 23.56 11.37
C PHE A 172 -5.83 24.79 11.25
N ARG A 173 -6.01 25.33 10.05
CA ARG A 173 -6.96 26.42 9.76
C ARG A 173 -8.40 25.97 9.91
N GLN A 174 -8.69 24.69 9.64
CA GLN A 174 -10.03 24.12 9.75
C GLN A 174 -10.35 23.54 11.13
N LEU A 175 -9.36 23.38 12.00
CA LEU A 175 -9.57 23.04 13.40
C LEU A 175 -9.97 24.31 14.16
N ASN A 176 -11.20 24.33 14.67
CA ASN A 176 -11.68 25.38 15.58
C ASN A 176 -10.63 25.64 16.68
N THR A 177 -10.37 26.91 17.00
CA THR A 177 -9.29 27.37 17.90
C THR A 177 -9.38 26.82 19.34
N ALA A 178 -10.48 26.14 19.69
CA ALA A 178 -10.67 25.50 20.99
C ALA A 178 -9.88 24.18 21.09
N ILE A 179 -9.02 24.08 22.11
CA ILE A 179 -8.19 22.91 22.43
C ILE A 179 -9.03 21.61 22.53
N ALA A 180 -10.28 21.71 23.00
CA ALA A 180 -11.21 20.59 23.14
C ALA A 180 -11.54 19.87 21.81
N VAL A 181 -11.47 20.58 20.68
CA VAL A 181 -11.80 20.03 19.35
C VAL A 181 -10.81 18.96 18.94
N SER A 182 -9.54 19.06 19.37
CA SER A 182 -8.50 18.05 19.12
C SER A 182 -8.78 16.70 19.81
N GLN A 183 -9.66 16.67 20.81
CA GLN A 183 -10.04 15.46 21.54
C GLN A 183 -11.33 14.83 21.01
N MET A 184 -12.09 15.53 20.17
CA MET A 184 -13.27 14.98 19.51
C MET A 184 -12.84 14.02 18.39
N SER A 185 -13.62 12.95 18.17
CA SER A 185 -13.40 11.98 17.09
C SER A 185 -13.21 12.65 15.73
N SER A 186 -14.01 13.67 15.42
CA SER A 186 -13.93 14.44 14.18
C SER A 186 -12.64 15.27 14.07
N GLY A 187 -12.14 15.83 15.18
CA GLY A 187 -10.86 16.52 15.23
C GLY A 187 -9.70 15.54 15.02
N GLN A 188 -9.74 14.39 15.67
CA GLN A 188 -8.74 13.33 15.50
C GLN A 188 -8.72 12.77 14.07
N CYS A 189 -9.87 12.65 13.42
CA CYS A 189 -9.96 12.28 12.00
C CYS A 189 -9.16 13.23 11.10
N ARG A 190 -9.19 14.55 11.39
CA ARG A 190 -8.40 15.56 10.66
C ARG A 190 -6.92 15.56 11.07
N LEU A 191 -6.61 15.31 12.34
CA LEU A 191 -5.25 15.35 12.87
C LEU A 191 -4.43 14.12 12.52
N ALA A 192 -5.05 12.94 12.40
CA ALA A 192 -4.35 11.67 12.22
C ALA A 192 -3.33 11.68 11.07
N PRO A 193 -3.64 12.21 9.88
CA PRO A 193 -2.68 12.22 8.77
C PRO A 193 -1.44 13.07 9.03
N LEU A 194 -1.51 14.04 9.94
CA LEU A 194 -0.36 14.88 10.28
C LEU A 194 0.75 14.11 10.99
N ILE A 195 0.49 12.89 11.50
CA ILE A 195 1.56 12.04 12.02
C ILE A 195 2.57 11.72 10.90
N GLN A 196 2.09 11.32 9.72
CA GLN A 196 2.97 11.05 8.57
C GLN A 196 3.68 12.32 8.10
N VAL A 197 2.95 13.44 8.03
CA VAL A 197 3.51 14.77 7.68
C VAL A 197 4.65 15.15 8.63
N ILE A 198 4.49 14.94 9.94
CA ILE A 198 5.54 15.22 10.94
C ILE A 198 6.77 14.36 10.70
N GLN A 199 6.58 13.06 10.44
CA GLN A 199 7.68 12.15 10.16
C GLN A 199 8.43 12.53 8.87
N ASP A 200 7.72 12.89 7.80
CA ASP A 200 8.32 13.30 6.53
C ASP A 200 9.05 14.65 6.66
N CYS A 201 8.41 15.65 7.26
CA CYS A 201 9.05 16.95 7.52
C CYS A 201 10.35 16.84 8.34
N SER A 202 10.40 15.93 9.32
CA SER A 202 11.60 15.72 10.14
C SER A 202 12.83 15.35 9.29
N HIS A 203 12.64 14.46 8.32
CA HIS A 203 13.68 14.03 7.39
C HIS A 203 13.99 15.11 6.35
N LEU A 204 12.96 15.69 5.74
CA LEU A 204 13.13 16.75 4.74
C LEU A 204 13.88 17.96 5.30
N TYR A 205 13.63 18.35 6.55
CA TYR A 205 14.38 19.42 7.22
C TYR A 205 15.85 19.07 7.34
N HIS A 206 16.16 17.86 7.81
CA HIS A 206 17.54 17.43 7.96
C HIS A 206 18.26 17.39 6.59
N TYR A 207 17.61 16.87 5.55
CA TYR A 207 18.17 16.81 4.18
C TYR A 207 18.41 18.18 3.58
N THR A 208 17.43 19.08 3.68
CA THR A 208 17.56 20.44 3.13
C THR A 208 18.65 21.24 3.83
N VAL A 209 18.85 21.09 5.15
CA VAL A 209 20.00 21.69 5.84
C VAL A 209 21.32 21.18 5.25
N LYS A 210 21.51 19.85 5.16
CA LYS A 210 22.76 19.26 4.66
C LYS A 210 23.03 19.64 3.20
N LEU A 211 22.01 19.56 2.34
CA LEU A 211 22.12 19.91 0.92
C LEU A 211 22.43 21.39 0.73
N LEU A 212 21.84 22.28 1.53
CA LEU A 212 22.08 23.72 1.40
C LEU A 212 23.49 24.11 1.87
N PHE A 213 24.04 23.48 2.93
CA PHE A 213 25.46 23.60 3.25
C PHE A 213 26.36 23.08 2.12
N LYS A 214 25.99 21.96 1.49
CA LYS A 214 26.73 21.42 0.34
C LYS A 214 26.72 22.40 -0.85
N LEU A 215 25.58 23.00 -1.17
CA LEU A 215 25.49 24.03 -2.20
C LEU A 215 26.38 25.23 -1.88
N HIS A 216 26.38 25.70 -0.64
CA HIS A 216 27.25 26.81 -0.20
C HIS A 216 28.74 26.50 -0.27
N SER A 217 29.14 25.22 -0.28
CA SER A 217 30.53 24.82 -0.49
C SER A 217 30.97 24.88 -1.97
N CYS A 218 30.01 24.92 -2.90
CA CYS A 218 30.27 24.85 -4.34
C CYS A 218 29.80 26.08 -5.13
N LEU A 219 28.97 26.93 -4.56
CA LEU A 219 28.34 28.08 -5.24
C LEU A 219 28.47 29.39 -4.43
N PRO A 220 28.56 30.54 -5.11
CA PRO A 220 28.55 31.85 -4.46
C PRO A 220 27.28 32.09 -3.64
N ALA A 221 27.42 32.88 -2.57
CA ALA A 221 26.33 33.23 -1.68
C ALA A 221 25.17 33.94 -2.40
N ASP A 222 25.46 34.77 -3.40
CA ASP A 222 24.45 35.54 -4.13
C ASP A 222 23.56 34.64 -5.00
N THR A 223 24.13 33.58 -5.59
CA THR A 223 23.40 32.58 -6.38
C THR A 223 22.37 31.82 -5.54
N LEU A 224 22.61 31.67 -4.23
CA LEU A 224 21.79 30.87 -3.32
C LEU A 224 20.83 31.71 -2.47
N GLN A 225 20.69 33.00 -2.74
CA GLN A 225 19.80 33.89 -1.97
C GLN A 225 18.36 33.34 -1.91
N GLY A 226 17.77 32.99 -3.06
CA GLY A 226 16.43 32.42 -3.11
C GLY A 226 16.26 31.09 -2.37
N HIS A 227 17.33 30.27 -2.27
CA HIS A 227 17.29 29.02 -1.49
C HIS A 227 17.26 29.31 0.01
N ARG A 228 18.06 30.29 0.45
CA ARG A 228 18.05 30.72 1.86
C ARG A 228 16.71 31.35 2.24
N ASP A 229 16.13 32.18 1.38
CA ASP A 229 14.84 32.81 1.64
C ASP A 229 13.72 31.76 1.77
N ARG A 230 13.66 30.81 0.81
CA ARG A 230 12.69 29.71 0.86
C ARG A 230 12.91 28.81 2.09
N PHE A 231 14.16 28.45 2.40
CA PHE A 231 14.46 27.69 3.62
C PHE A 231 14.03 28.43 4.88
N HIS A 232 14.24 29.75 4.94
CA HIS A 232 13.87 30.58 6.09
C HIS A 232 12.35 30.55 6.34
N GLU A 233 11.56 30.71 5.28
CA GLU A 233 10.09 30.61 5.35
C GLU A 233 9.62 29.22 5.78
N GLN A 234 10.19 28.17 5.18
CA GLN A 234 9.88 26.77 5.53
C GLN A 234 10.28 26.44 6.96
N PHE A 235 11.45 26.89 7.42
CA PHE A 235 11.92 26.68 8.79
C PHE A 235 10.94 27.26 9.81
N HIS A 236 10.49 28.50 9.62
CA HIS A 236 9.56 29.13 10.53
C HIS A 236 8.18 28.46 10.52
N SER A 237 7.69 28.07 9.34
CA SER A 237 6.45 27.31 9.18
C SER A 237 6.54 25.96 9.89
N LEU A 238 7.62 25.22 9.67
CA LEU A 238 7.87 23.92 10.29
C LEU A 238 8.02 24.01 11.81
N ARG A 239 8.79 24.97 12.31
CA ARG A 239 8.95 25.21 13.76
C ARG A 239 7.61 25.53 14.42
N ASN A 240 6.79 26.36 13.78
CA ASN A 240 5.46 26.68 14.27
C ASN A 240 4.54 25.45 14.25
N PHE A 241 4.59 24.64 13.20
CA PHE A 241 3.87 23.37 13.11
C PHE A 241 4.28 22.42 14.24
N PHE A 242 5.57 22.09 14.36
CA PHE A 242 6.06 21.14 15.37
C PHE A 242 5.75 21.61 16.79
N ARG A 243 5.94 22.90 17.08
CA ARG A 243 5.56 23.47 18.39
C ARG A 243 4.07 23.26 18.66
N ARG A 244 3.20 23.70 17.74
CA ARG A 244 1.75 23.61 17.91
C ARG A 244 1.27 22.16 18.03
N ALA A 245 1.82 21.25 17.23
CA ALA A 245 1.51 19.83 17.29
C ALA A 245 2.00 19.20 18.61
N SER A 246 3.21 19.54 19.06
CA SER A 246 3.80 19.02 20.30
C SER A 246 3.02 19.41 21.56
N ASP A 247 2.27 20.52 21.51
CA ASP A 247 1.42 20.97 22.61
C ASP A 247 0.07 20.22 22.67
N MET A 248 -0.38 19.60 21.58
CA MET A 248 -1.65 18.89 21.52
C MET A 248 -1.58 17.53 22.20
N LEU A 249 -2.54 17.27 23.11
CA LEU A 249 -2.64 15.99 23.82
C LEU A 249 -2.80 14.78 22.89
N TYR A 250 -3.44 14.96 21.73
CA TYR A 250 -3.57 13.93 20.70
C TYR A 250 -2.21 13.39 20.27
N PHE A 251 -1.29 14.26 19.82
CA PHE A 251 0.03 13.83 19.37
C PHE A 251 0.91 13.34 20.53
N LYS A 252 0.87 13.99 21.71
CA LYS A 252 1.66 13.57 22.89
C LYS A 252 1.43 12.11 23.30
N ARG A 253 0.24 11.56 23.02
CA ARG A 253 -0.11 10.16 23.31
C ARG A 253 0.38 9.18 22.26
N LEU A 254 0.65 9.65 21.04
CA LEU A 254 0.90 8.81 19.87
C LEU A 254 2.35 8.89 19.38
N ILE A 255 2.99 10.06 19.49
CA ILE A 255 4.35 10.31 18.99
C ILE A 255 5.07 11.34 19.87
N GLN A 256 6.40 11.24 19.93
CA GLN A 256 7.26 12.29 20.43
C GLN A 256 7.75 13.15 19.28
N ILE A 257 7.36 14.43 19.28
CA ILE A 257 7.75 15.40 18.26
C ILE A 257 9.01 16.14 18.73
N PRO A 258 10.09 16.18 17.93
CA PRO A 258 11.31 16.87 18.30
C PRO A 258 11.10 18.39 18.33
N ARG A 259 11.81 19.09 19.22
CA ARG A 259 11.89 20.55 19.20
C ARG A 259 12.96 20.99 18.21
N LEU A 260 12.60 21.91 17.32
CA LEU A 260 13.57 22.55 16.43
C LEU A 260 14.33 23.69 17.15
N PRO A 261 15.52 24.06 16.66
CA PRO A 261 16.28 25.18 17.22
C PRO A 261 15.54 26.52 17.23
N GLU A 262 16.02 27.48 18.03
CA GLU A 262 15.44 28.83 18.10
C GLU A 262 15.60 29.63 16.80
N GLY A 263 16.62 29.34 16.00
CA GLY A 263 16.85 30.02 14.73
C GLY A 263 17.32 29.04 13.65
N PRO A 264 17.14 29.39 12.37
CA PRO A 264 17.67 28.57 11.28
C PRO A 264 19.20 28.54 11.32
N PRO A 265 19.86 27.48 10.80
CA PRO A 265 21.31 27.44 10.67
C PRO A 265 21.84 28.61 9.83
N ASN A 266 23.01 29.13 10.20
CA ASN A 266 23.69 30.13 9.38
C ASN A 266 24.52 29.44 8.29
N PHE A 267 23.96 29.33 7.08
CA PHE A 267 24.61 28.67 5.95
C PHE A 267 25.88 29.36 5.44
N LEU A 268 26.11 30.63 5.80
CA LEU A 268 27.35 31.35 5.47
C LEU A 268 28.50 30.98 6.41
N ARG A 269 28.22 30.26 7.50
CA ARG A 269 29.21 29.81 8.47
C ARG A 269 29.28 28.29 8.44
N ALA A 270 30.24 27.72 7.71
CA ALA A 270 30.37 26.27 7.55
C ALA A 270 30.38 25.49 8.89
N SER A 271 30.96 26.06 9.95
CA SER A 271 30.97 25.45 11.28
C SER A 271 29.58 25.34 11.94
N ALA A 272 28.57 26.07 11.47
CA ALA A 272 27.19 25.93 11.95
C ALA A 272 26.56 24.57 11.58
N LEU A 273 27.12 23.86 10.60
CA LEU A 273 26.69 22.49 10.30
C LEU A 273 26.98 21.53 11.48
N ALA A 274 28.06 21.75 12.23
CA ALA A 274 28.40 20.93 13.39
C ALA A 274 27.42 21.09 14.56
N GLU A 275 26.64 22.17 14.57
CA GLU A 275 25.59 22.43 15.56
C GLU A 275 24.23 21.82 15.14
N HIS A 276 24.11 21.35 13.89
CA HIS A 276 22.88 20.77 13.37
C HIS A 276 22.64 19.37 13.94
N ILE A 277 21.47 19.20 14.56
CA ILE A 277 21.04 17.91 15.10
C ILE A 277 19.86 17.41 14.26
N LYS A 278 19.97 16.20 13.71
CA LYS A 278 18.88 15.53 13.00
C LYS A 278 17.67 15.41 13.95
N PRO A 279 16.51 16.02 13.64
CA PRO A 279 15.32 15.82 14.46
C PRO A 279 14.84 14.38 14.30
N VAL A 280 14.52 13.74 15.41
CA VAL A 280 14.03 12.36 15.45
C VAL A 280 12.62 12.38 16.02
N VAL A 281 11.66 11.87 15.23
CA VAL A 281 10.29 11.63 15.67
C VAL A 281 10.22 10.20 16.19
N VAL A 282 9.82 10.04 17.45
CA VAL A 282 9.70 8.70 18.05
C VAL A 282 8.24 8.28 18.07
N ILE A 283 7.95 7.09 17.56
CA ILE A 283 6.66 6.43 17.74
C ILE A 283 6.86 5.38 18.84
N PRO A 284 6.15 5.47 19.98
CA PRO A 284 6.19 4.42 21.00
C PRO A 284 5.81 3.08 20.37
N GLU A 285 6.54 2.00 20.71
CA GLU A 285 6.15 0.65 20.29
C GLU A 285 4.78 0.33 20.89
N GLU A 286 3.82 -0.04 20.03
CA GLU A 286 2.54 -0.55 20.49
C GLU A 286 2.80 -1.83 21.30
N ALA A 287 2.30 -1.89 22.53
CA ALA A 287 2.22 -3.15 23.26
C ALA A 287 1.50 -4.17 22.35
N PRO A 288 1.93 -5.44 22.31
CA PRO A 288 1.23 -6.45 21.52
C PRO A 288 -0.22 -6.47 21.99
N GLU A 289 -1.13 -5.94 21.18
CA GLU A 289 -2.56 -6.18 21.37
C GLU A 289 -2.71 -7.69 21.25
N ASP A 290 -3.19 -8.35 22.31
CA ASP A 290 -3.65 -9.73 22.23
C ASP A 290 -4.57 -9.79 21.01
N GLU A 291 -4.14 -10.50 19.96
CA GLU A 291 -4.98 -10.77 18.81
C GLU A 291 -6.15 -11.59 19.35
N GLU A 292 -7.22 -10.92 19.80
CA GLU A 292 -8.48 -11.62 20.00
C GLU A 292 -8.75 -12.30 18.65
N PRO A 293 -8.89 -13.64 18.63
CA PRO A 293 -9.21 -14.34 17.42
C PRO A 293 -10.56 -13.81 16.97
N GLU A 294 -10.55 -12.89 16.00
CA GLU A 294 -11.74 -12.55 15.24
C GLU A 294 -12.21 -13.88 14.67
N ASN A 295 -13.28 -14.44 15.27
CA ASN A 295 -13.81 -15.77 14.99
C ASN A 295 -13.51 -16.14 13.54
N LEU A 296 -12.56 -17.06 13.35
CA LEU A 296 -12.44 -17.77 12.10
C LEU A 296 -13.85 -18.23 11.79
N ILE A 297 -14.40 -17.74 10.69
CA ILE A 297 -15.69 -18.19 10.18
C ILE A 297 -15.48 -19.68 9.91
N GLU A 298 -15.80 -20.49 10.92
CA GLU A 298 -16.06 -21.90 10.74
C GLU A 298 -17.16 -21.95 9.68
N ILE A 299 -16.88 -22.67 8.61
CA ILE A 299 -17.87 -23.04 7.60
C ILE A 299 -18.87 -23.95 8.32
N SER A 300 -19.80 -23.35 9.05
CA SER A 300 -20.95 -24.00 9.64
C SER A 300 -22.17 -23.41 8.97
N THR A 301 -23.01 -24.31 8.45
CA THR A 301 -24.24 -24.05 7.70
C THR A 301 -25.31 -23.37 8.57
N GLY A 302 -25.06 -22.12 8.97
CA GLY A 302 -25.99 -21.24 9.70
C GLY A 302 -25.91 -19.82 9.15
N PRO A 303 -26.97 -19.00 9.31
CA PRO A 303 -27.06 -17.70 8.65
C PRO A 303 -26.00 -16.72 9.20
N PRO A 304 -25.28 -15.97 8.35
CA PRO A 304 -24.11 -15.20 8.77
C PRO A 304 -24.49 -13.91 9.51
N ALA A 305 -23.70 -13.58 10.55
CA ALA A 305 -23.61 -12.22 11.05
C ALA A 305 -23.05 -11.31 9.94
N GLY A 306 -23.79 -10.27 9.57
CA GLY A 306 -23.66 -9.57 8.29
C GLY A 306 -22.30 -8.92 8.04
N GLU A 307 -21.61 -9.40 7.00
CA GLU A 307 -20.62 -8.60 6.29
C GLU A 307 -21.30 -7.35 5.72
N PRO A 308 -20.65 -6.16 5.72
CA PRO A 308 -21.20 -5.01 5.04
C PRO A 308 -21.38 -5.36 3.55
N VAL A 309 -22.63 -5.25 3.05
CA VAL A 309 -23.05 -5.65 1.70
C VAL A 309 -22.08 -5.17 0.61
N VAL A 310 -21.57 -3.95 0.76
CA VAL A 310 -20.63 -3.32 -0.18
C VAL A 310 -19.31 -4.08 -0.31
N VAL A 311 -18.83 -4.73 0.76
CA VAL A 311 -17.57 -5.50 0.73
C VAL A 311 -17.76 -6.84 0.04
N ALA A 312 -18.88 -7.52 0.30
CA ALA A 312 -19.21 -8.79 -0.37
C ALA A 312 -19.38 -8.56 -1.89
N ASP A 313 -20.15 -7.54 -2.27
CA ASP A 313 -20.39 -7.20 -3.68
C ASP A 313 -19.09 -6.84 -4.41
N LEU A 314 -18.22 -6.03 -3.79
CA LEU A 314 -16.94 -5.62 -4.40
C LEU A 314 -15.91 -6.76 -4.41
N PHE A 315 -15.89 -7.63 -3.39
CA PHE A 315 -15.06 -8.83 -3.36
C PHE A 315 -15.44 -9.78 -4.47
N ASP A 316 -16.72 -10.11 -4.60
CA ASP A 316 -17.21 -11.05 -5.61
C ASP A 316 -17.04 -10.49 -7.03
N GLN A 317 -17.22 -9.18 -7.24
CA GLN A 317 -16.93 -8.54 -8.53
C GLN A 317 -15.43 -8.59 -8.90
N THR A 318 -14.53 -8.50 -7.92
CA THR A 318 -13.08 -8.34 -8.19
C THR A 318 -12.34 -9.68 -8.23
N PHE A 319 -12.70 -10.62 -7.37
CA PHE A 319 -12.00 -11.90 -7.20
C PHE A 319 -12.82 -13.12 -7.63
N GLY A 320 -14.10 -12.92 -7.96
CA GLY A 320 -15.04 -13.99 -8.25
C GLY A 320 -15.43 -14.80 -7.02
N PRO A 321 -16.50 -15.61 -7.10
CA PRO A 321 -16.84 -16.55 -6.04
C PRO A 321 -15.68 -17.54 -5.83
N PRO A 322 -15.47 -18.02 -4.59
CA PRO A 322 -14.31 -18.85 -4.22
C PRO A 322 -14.23 -20.20 -4.97
N ASN A 323 -15.30 -20.59 -5.66
CA ASN A 323 -15.25 -21.54 -6.76
C ASN A 323 -15.41 -20.74 -8.06
N GLY A 324 -14.31 -20.51 -8.79
CA GLY A 324 -14.34 -19.90 -10.13
C GLY A 324 -15.38 -20.56 -11.05
N SER A 325 -15.75 -19.86 -12.13
CA SER A 325 -16.71 -20.12 -13.26
C SER A 325 -17.37 -21.50 -13.50
N VAL A 326 -16.98 -22.56 -12.82
CA VAL A 326 -17.52 -23.93 -12.81
C VAL A 326 -18.96 -24.02 -12.27
N LYS A 327 -19.56 -22.94 -11.76
CA LYS A 327 -20.94 -22.99 -11.25
C LYS A 327 -21.96 -23.06 -12.39
N ASP A 328 -21.80 -22.22 -13.42
CA ASP A 328 -22.70 -22.24 -14.58
C ASP A 328 -22.56 -23.55 -15.38
N ASP A 329 -21.34 -24.07 -15.57
CA ASP A 329 -21.12 -25.35 -16.24
C ASP A 329 -21.70 -26.53 -15.45
N ARG A 330 -21.56 -26.52 -14.11
CA ARG A 330 -22.18 -27.56 -13.27
C ARG A 330 -23.69 -27.47 -13.27
N ASP A 331 -24.26 -26.28 -13.23
CA ASP A 331 -25.71 -26.09 -13.22
C ASP A 331 -26.33 -26.52 -14.57
N LEU A 332 -25.67 -26.23 -15.69
CA LEU A 332 -26.02 -26.74 -17.02
C LEU A 332 -25.89 -28.27 -17.10
N GLN A 333 -24.83 -28.85 -16.52
CA GLN A 333 -24.62 -30.30 -16.50
C GLN A 333 -25.63 -31.02 -15.59
N ILE A 334 -26.03 -30.39 -14.48
CA ILE A 334 -27.08 -30.88 -13.59
C ILE A 334 -28.43 -30.87 -14.30
N GLU A 335 -28.76 -29.83 -15.05
CA GLU A 335 -29.99 -29.82 -15.86
C GLU A 335 -29.99 -30.90 -16.94
N SER A 336 -28.86 -31.09 -17.63
CA SER A 336 -28.70 -32.14 -18.63
C SER A 336 -28.93 -33.52 -18.03
N LEU A 337 -28.27 -33.82 -16.90
CA LEU A 337 -28.41 -35.10 -16.20
C LEU A 337 -29.81 -35.31 -15.63
N LYS A 338 -30.47 -34.25 -15.14
CA LYS A 338 -31.87 -34.34 -14.68
C LYS A 338 -32.81 -34.71 -15.81
N ARG A 339 -32.65 -34.13 -17.01
CA ARG A 339 -33.46 -34.49 -18.19
C ARG A 339 -33.21 -35.94 -18.63
N GLU A 340 -31.96 -36.40 -18.58
CA GLU A 340 -31.61 -37.77 -18.94
C GLU A 340 -32.18 -38.79 -17.94
N VAL A 341 -32.13 -38.49 -16.63
CA VAL A 341 -32.75 -39.32 -15.59
C VAL A 341 -34.27 -39.40 -15.75
N GLU A 342 -34.93 -38.29 -16.10
CA GLU A 342 -36.37 -38.28 -16.35
C GLU A 342 -36.74 -39.13 -17.56
N MET A 343 -35.94 -39.06 -18.64
CA MET A 343 -36.13 -39.88 -19.83
C MET A 343 -35.98 -41.38 -19.52
N LEU A 344 -34.90 -41.75 -18.83
CA LEU A 344 -34.61 -43.14 -18.45
C LEU A 344 -35.68 -43.70 -17.49
N ARG A 345 -36.22 -42.86 -16.60
CA ARG A 345 -37.35 -43.25 -15.73
C ARG A 345 -38.61 -43.52 -16.55
N SER A 346 -38.93 -42.68 -17.54
CA SER A 346 -40.06 -42.90 -18.43
C SER A 346 -39.89 -44.16 -19.28
N GLU A 347 -38.69 -44.45 -19.77
CA GLU A 347 -38.40 -45.69 -20.50
C GLU A 347 -38.51 -46.93 -19.61
N LEU A 348 -38.01 -46.86 -18.37
CA LEU A 348 -38.14 -47.96 -17.40
C LEU A 348 -39.61 -48.24 -17.06
N GLU A 349 -40.45 -47.19 -17.01
CA GLU A 349 -41.87 -47.32 -16.73
C GLU A 349 -42.64 -47.92 -17.92
N LYS A 350 -42.25 -47.57 -19.16
CA LYS A 350 -42.75 -48.24 -20.38
C LYS A 350 -42.37 -49.71 -20.42
N ILE A 351 -41.11 -50.05 -20.12
CA ILE A 351 -40.64 -51.44 -20.08
C ILE A 351 -41.35 -52.26 -18.99
N LYS A 352 -41.67 -51.65 -17.84
CA LYS A 352 -42.47 -52.32 -16.79
C LYS A 352 -43.92 -52.59 -17.18
N LEU A 353 -44.49 -51.77 -18.07
CA LEU A 353 -45.86 -51.95 -18.58
C LEU A 353 -45.91 -53.01 -19.69
N GLU A 354 -44.79 -53.35 -20.32
CA GLU A 354 -44.69 -54.34 -21.40
C GLU A 354 -44.44 -55.78 -20.93
N VAL A 355 -44.34 -56.05 -19.62
CA VAL A 355 -44.13 -57.41 -19.06
C VAL A 355 -45.35 -57.89 -18.27
N PRO A 356 -46.22 -58.75 -18.83
CA PRO A 356 -47.23 -59.47 -18.07
C PRO A 356 -46.59 -60.58 -17.22
N GLY A 357 -46.98 -60.65 -15.96
CA GLY A 357 -46.32 -61.48 -14.94
C GLY A 357 -46.38 -63.00 -15.14
N VAL A 358 -45.44 -63.70 -14.49
CA VAL A 358 -45.53 -65.14 -14.21
C VAL A 358 -45.05 -65.42 -12.77
N GLY A 359 -46.02 -65.77 -11.91
CA GLY A 359 -46.01 -66.98 -11.08
C GLY A 359 -45.00 -67.16 -9.94
N MET A 360 -45.50 -67.09 -8.71
CA MET A 360 -44.90 -67.65 -7.49
C MET A 360 -44.60 -69.16 -7.56
N GLY A 361 -43.52 -69.60 -6.89
CA GLY A 361 -43.30 -71.01 -6.51
C GLY A 361 -42.25 -71.16 -5.40
N ARG A 362 -42.64 -71.72 -4.25
CA ARG A 362 -41.83 -71.92 -3.02
C ARG A 362 -40.78 -73.05 -3.16
N GLY A 363 -39.65 -72.93 -2.45
CA GLY A 363 -38.82 -74.10 -2.10
C GLY A 363 -37.44 -73.85 -1.45
N ARG A 364 -37.36 -74.15 -0.14
CA ARG A 364 -36.19 -74.60 0.68
C ARG A 364 -35.10 -73.59 1.15
N ALA A 365 -34.81 -73.65 2.46
CA ALA A 365 -33.68 -73.03 3.17
C ALA A 365 -32.60 -74.10 3.52
N PRO A 366 -31.47 -73.78 4.19
CA PRO A 366 -30.42 -72.80 3.88
C PRO A 366 -29.02 -73.47 3.81
N GLN A 367 -28.03 -72.88 3.12
CA GLN A 367 -26.60 -73.25 3.26
C GLN A 367 -25.69 -72.03 3.40
N LYS A 368 -24.65 -72.22 4.23
CA LYS A 368 -23.69 -71.27 4.81
C LYS A 368 -23.04 -70.26 3.85
N PRO A 369 -22.60 -69.09 4.35
CA PRO A 369 -21.97 -68.06 3.53
C PRO A 369 -20.57 -68.47 3.09
N ARG A 370 -20.27 -68.37 1.79
CA ARG A 370 -18.89 -68.37 1.29
C ARG A 370 -18.31 -66.97 1.45
N GLN A 371 -17.16 -66.92 2.14
CA GLN A 371 -16.32 -65.74 2.30
C GLN A 371 -15.86 -65.25 0.91
N GLY A 372 -16.18 -63.99 0.60
CA GLY A 372 -15.56 -63.24 -0.50
C GLY A 372 -14.22 -62.64 -0.04
N PRO A 373 -13.28 -62.40 -0.96
CA PRO A 373 -11.87 -62.24 -0.61
C PRO A 373 -11.57 -60.90 0.08
N HIS A 374 -10.68 -60.98 1.07
CA HIS A 374 -9.96 -59.87 1.67
C HIS A 374 -9.31 -59.00 0.58
N ILE A 375 -9.65 -57.72 0.54
CA ILE A 375 -8.86 -56.71 -0.17
C ILE A 375 -7.69 -56.36 0.75
N THR A 376 -6.53 -56.95 0.47
CA THR A 376 -5.25 -56.59 1.07
C THR A 376 -4.68 -55.36 0.38
N HIS A 377 -4.36 -54.32 1.16
CA HIS A 377 -3.54 -53.20 0.71
C HIS A 377 -2.17 -53.68 0.20
N PRO A 378 -1.68 -53.20 -0.95
CA PRO A 378 -0.30 -53.43 -1.33
C PRO A 378 0.65 -52.52 -0.53
N PRO A 379 1.86 -52.99 -0.19
CA PRO A 379 2.83 -52.26 0.62
C PRO A 379 3.54 -51.16 -0.18
N ALA A 380 3.99 -50.15 0.54
CA ALA A 380 4.89 -49.11 0.04
C ALA A 380 6.21 -49.74 -0.46
N GLY A 381 6.60 -49.39 -1.68
CA GLY A 381 7.89 -49.71 -2.31
C GLY A 381 8.52 -48.44 -2.89
N PRO A 382 9.85 -48.44 -3.13
CA PRO A 382 10.75 -47.40 -2.63
C PRO A 382 10.92 -46.19 -3.55
N ALA A 383 11.42 -45.12 -2.92
CA ALA A 383 11.81 -43.86 -3.53
C ALA A 383 12.76 -44.05 -4.72
N VAL A 384 12.34 -43.52 -5.88
CA VAL A 384 13.22 -43.30 -7.03
C VAL A 384 13.82 -41.91 -6.92
N HIS A 385 15.12 -41.88 -6.63
CA HIS A 385 16.00 -40.74 -6.80
C HIS A 385 16.04 -40.36 -8.29
N LEU A 386 15.57 -39.15 -8.63
CA LEU A 386 15.82 -38.53 -9.92
C LEU A 386 16.80 -37.37 -9.71
N THR A 387 18.07 -37.67 -9.94
CA THR A 387 19.13 -36.71 -10.23
C THR A 387 19.19 -36.52 -11.75
N ALA A 388 19.03 -35.29 -12.23
CA ALA A 388 19.44 -34.82 -13.56
C ALA A 388 19.57 -33.29 -13.46
N GLU A 389 20.78 -32.78 -13.25
CA GLU A 389 21.76 -32.37 -14.28
C GLU A 389 21.61 -30.89 -14.66
N GLU A 390 22.56 -30.08 -14.20
CA GLU A 390 22.85 -28.74 -14.68
C GLU A 390 23.39 -28.78 -16.12
N PRO A 391 23.17 -27.72 -16.93
CA PRO A 391 24.05 -27.42 -18.04
C PRO A 391 25.07 -26.35 -17.60
N GLY A 392 26.30 -26.82 -17.41
CA GLY A 392 27.48 -26.01 -17.14
C GLY A 392 27.99 -25.20 -18.33
N GLU A 393 28.86 -24.26 -17.96
CA GLU A 393 29.67 -23.37 -18.79
C GLU A 393 30.41 -24.08 -19.94
N ARG A 394 30.52 -23.40 -21.08
CA ARG A 394 31.71 -23.49 -21.94
C ARG A 394 32.18 -22.13 -22.39
N ALA A 395 33.37 -21.79 -21.90
CA ALA A 395 34.24 -20.74 -22.38
C ALA A 395 35.12 -21.21 -23.56
N GLY A 396 35.60 -20.23 -24.34
CA GLY A 396 36.81 -20.30 -25.20
C GLY A 396 36.54 -20.70 -26.66
N GLY A 397 37.09 -20.06 -27.69
CA GLY A 397 38.07 -18.98 -27.85
C GLY A 397 38.04 -18.52 -29.32
N ARG A 398 38.23 -17.23 -29.63
CA ARG A 398 39.49 -16.52 -29.94
C ARG A 398 40.07 -16.84 -31.33
N ALA A 399 40.09 -15.82 -32.20
CA ALA A 399 41.10 -15.43 -33.21
C ALA A 399 40.38 -14.61 -34.31
N GLY A 400 40.87 -13.50 -34.85
CA GLY A 400 42.12 -12.77 -34.68
C GLY A 400 42.22 -11.67 -35.76
N GLY A 401 43.14 -10.71 -35.54
CA GLY A 401 43.71 -9.78 -36.54
C GLY A 401 42.80 -8.62 -36.98
N ALA A 402 43.27 -7.44 -37.34
CA ALA A 402 44.57 -6.76 -37.37
C ALA A 402 44.22 -5.25 -37.55
N ALA A 403 44.83 -4.32 -36.80
CA ALA A 403 45.97 -3.47 -37.20
C ALA A 403 45.68 -2.44 -38.32
N GLU A 404 46.01 -1.17 -38.00
CA GLU A 404 46.44 0.01 -38.80
C GLU A 404 45.72 1.29 -38.30
N ALA A 405 46.38 2.27 -37.65
CA ALA A 405 47.37 3.25 -38.17
C ALA A 405 46.72 4.09 -39.30
N GLU A 406 46.63 5.42 -39.34
CA GLU A 406 47.49 6.57 -39.02
C GLU A 406 46.58 7.83 -39.15
N ALA A 407 46.68 8.85 -38.28
CA ALA A 407 47.43 10.11 -38.46
C ALA A 407 46.69 11.26 -39.19
N GLU A 408 47.14 12.46 -38.80
CA GLU A 408 46.94 13.80 -39.38
C GLU A 408 45.72 14.65 -38.98
N GLY A 409 46.05 15.84 -38.46
CA GLY A 409 45.13 16.91 -38.05
C GLY A 409 44.79 17.88 -39.18
N PRO A 410 44.91 19.19 -38.96
CA PRO A 410 43.77 20.06 -38.67
C PRO A 410 43.36 20.95 -39.86
N GLY A 411 42.11 21.39 -39.87
CA GLY A 411 41.62 22.44 -40.78
C GLY A 411 40.69 23.39 -40.03
N GLY A 412 41.15 24.63 -39.83
CA GLY A 412 40.35 25.72 -39.29
C GLY A 412 39.62 26.50 -40.37
N GLN A 413 38.55 27.18 -39.97
CA GLN A 413 38.30 28.62 -40.13
C GLN A 413 37.02 29.00 -39.37
#